data_AF-A0A290FYX4-F1
#
_entry.id   AF-A0A290FYX4-F1
#
_cell.length_a   1.000
_cell.length_b   1.000
_cell.length_c   1.000
_cell.angle_alpha   90.00
_cell.angle_beta   90.00
_cell.angle_gamma   90.00
#
_symmetry.space_group_name_H-M   'P 1'
#
loop_
_entity.id
_entity.type
_entity.pdbx_description
1 polymer ?
#
loop_
_entity_poly.entity_id
_entity_poly.type
_entity_poly.pdbx_seq_one_letter_code
_entity_poly.pdbx_strand_id
1 'polypeptide(L)' 'MSFLALFVSLPTKASTGRMRVWRSVKAQGCATLRDGVYLLPDSADSAATLGEVVGGK' A
#
# COMPACT_ATOMS: atom_id res chain seq x y z
N MET A 1 -12.20 15.30 5.85
CA MET A 1 -11.57 14.01 6.22
C MET A 1 -10.89 13.50 4.97
N SER A 2 -9.57 13.53 4.93
CA SER A 2 -8.78 13.13 3.76
C SER A 2 -8.38 11.65 3.88
N PHE A 3 -8.24 10.97 2.76
CA PHE A 3 -7.81 9.57 2.70
C PHE A 3 -6.76 9.42 1.60
N LEU A 4 -5.79 8.54 1.83
CA LEU A 4 -4.71 8.22 0.91
C LEU A 4 -5.06 6.92 0.18
N ALA A 5 -4.98 6.92 -1.15
CA ALA A 5 -5.18 5.75 -1.97
C ALA A 5 -3.87 5.39 -2.68
N LEU A 6 -3.38 4.17 -2.46
CA LEU A 6 -2.23 3.61 -3.15
C LEU A 6 -2.72 2.69 -4.28
N PHE A 7 -2.32 3.02 -5.51
CA PHE A 7 -2.59 2.23 -6.71
C PHE A 7 -1.31 1.52 -7.12
N VAL A 8 -1.34 0.19 -7.14
CA VAL A 8 -0.19 -0.65 -7.45
C VAL A 8 -0.43 -1.41 -8.73
N SER A 9 0.25 -0.99 -9.79
CA SER A 9 0.26 -1.68 -11.08
C SER A 9 1.54 -2.52 -11.21
N LEU A 10 1.55 -3.69 -10.58
CA LEU A 10 2.64 -4.66 -10.70
C LEU A 10 2.36 -5.65 -11.85
N PRO A 11 3.38 -6.04 -12.65
CA PRO A 11 3.22 -7.07 -13.66
C PRO A 11 2.93 -8.43 -12.99
N THR A 12 2.19 -9.31 -13.68
CA THR A 12 1.66 -10.58 -13.14
C THR A 12 2.73 -11.51 -12.55
N LYS A 13 4.01 -11.35 -12.92
CA LYS A 13 5.16 -12.09 -12.36
C LYS A 13 5.61 -11.60 -10.98
N ALA A 14 5.15 -10.44 -10.51
CA ALA A 14 5.60 -9.80 -9.28
C ALA A 14 4.65 -10.05 -8.09
N SER A 15 4.22 -11.30 -7.89
CA SER A 15 3.42 -11.72 -6.72
C SER A 15 4.09 -11.38 -5.38
N THR A 16 5.43 -11.42 -5.34
CA THR A 16 6.23 -11.03 -4.17
C THR A 16 6.11 -9.53 -3.85
N GLY A 17 6.06 -8.67 -4.88
CA GLY A 17 5.86 -7.23 -4.70
C GLY A 17 4.49 -6.92 -4.10
N ARG A 18 3.44 -7.61 -4.59
CA ARG A 18 2.07 -7.44 -4.08
C ARG A 18 1.94 -7.85 -2.62
N MET A 19 2.48 -9.01 -2.26
CA MET A 19 2.46 -9.50 -0.88
C MET A 19 3.23 -8.59 0.08
N ARG A 20 4.35 -8.02 -0.39
CA ARG A 20 5.13 -7.07 0.42
C ARG A 20 4.33 -5.79 0.65
N VAL A 21 3.81 -5.18 -0.42
CA VAL A 21 2.96 -3.99 -0.33
C VAL A 21 1.81 -4.27 0.63
N TRP A 22 1.00 -5.29 0.35
CA TRP A 22 -0.16 -5.65 1.19
C TRP A 22 0.21 -5.86 2.65
N ARG A 23 1.32 -6.55 2.97
CA ARG A 23 1.75 -6.72 4.37
C ARG A 23 2.04 -5.40 5.05
N SER A 24 2.80 -4.52 4.41
CA SER A 24 3.14 -3.21 4.98
C SER A 24 1.89 -2.36 5.21
N VAL A 25 0.98 -2.32 4.23
CA VAL A 25 -0.26 -1.54 4.37
C VAL A 25 -1.24 -2.17 5.37
N LYS A 26 -1.36 -3.51 5.41
CA LYS A 26 -2.24 -4.22 6.36
C LYS A 26 -1.84 -3.98 7.82
N ALA A 27 -0.55 -3.89 8.12
CA ALA A 27 -0.06 -3.61 9.47
C ALA A 27 -0.53 -2.24 10.00
N GLN A 28 -0.83 -1.29 9.10
CA GLN A 28 -1.28 0.07 9.39
C GLN A 28 -2.80 0.21 9.54
N GLY A 29 -3.57 -0.88 9.40
CA GLY A 29 -5.05 -0.82 9.42
C GLY A 29 -5.68 -0.42 8.08
N CYS A 30 -4.97 -0.64 6.96
CA CYS A 30 -5.47 -0.37 5.62
C CYS A 30 -6.60 -1.31 5.18
N ALA A 31 -7.53 -0.76 4.39
CA ALA A 31 -8.54 -1.54 3.67
C ALA A 31 -8.11 -1.76 2.20
N THR A 32 -8.24 -3.00 1.72
CA THR A 32 -8.10 -3.33 0.29
C THR A 32 -9.42 -3.12 -0.41
N LEU A 33 -9.46 -2.21 -1.39
CA LEU A 33 -10.67 -1.99 -2.20
C LEU A 33 -10.75 -2.97 -3.36
N ARG A 34 -9.61 -3.23 -4.00
CA ARG A 34 -9.46 -4.24 -5.05
C ARG A 34 -8.04 -4.80 -5.00
N ASP A 35 -7.83 -5.94 -5.64
CA ASP A 35 -6.51 -6.51 -5.89
C ASP A 35 -5.57 -5.48 -6.58
N GLY A 36 -4.79 -4.75 -5.78
CA GLY A 36 -3.85 -3.70 -6.21
C GLY A 36 -4.24 -2.26 -5.82
N VAL A 37 -5.37 -2.05 -5.15
CA VAL A 37 -5.84 -0.74 -4.67
C VAL A 37 -6.02 -0.79 -3.16
N TYR A 38 -5.26 0.06 -2.46
CA TYR A 38 -5.18 0.09 -1.01
C TYR A 38 -5.59 1.49 -0.51
N LEU A 39 -6.47 1.54 0.50
CA LEU A 39 -6.97 2.78 1.09
C LEU A 39 -6.49 2.90 2.53
N LEU A 40 -5.82 4.01 2.86
CA LEU A 40 -5.41 4.37 4.22
C LEU A 40 -6.03 5.70 4.66
N PRO A 41 -6.26 5.88 5.97
CA PRO A 41 -6.51 7.21 6.52
C PRO A 41 -5.30 8.14 6.26
N ASP A 42 -5.58 9.41 5.99
CA ASP A 42 -4.55 10.44 5.88
C ASP A 42 -3.93 10.67 7.26
N SER A 43 -2.79 10.04 7.49
CA SER A 43 -2.05 10.08 8.76
C SER A 43 -0.57 9.95 8.48
N ALA A 44 0.25 10.61 9.30
CA ALA A 44 1.71 10.63 9.14
C ALA A 44 2.32 9.22 9.08
N ASP A 45 1.78 8.29 9.87
CA ASP A 45 2.20 6.89 9.92
C ASP A 45 1.94 6.16 8.59
N SER A 46 0.76 6.39 8.01
CA SER A 46 0.34 5.84 6.73
C SER A 46 1.16 6.39 5.56
N ALA A 47 1.48 7.69 5.59
CA ALA A 47 2.35 8.33 4.61
C ALA A 47 3.79 7.79 4.69
N ALA A 48 4.32 7.59 5.90
CA ALA A 48 5.66 7.03 6.09
C ALA A 48 5.77 5.60 5.55
N THR A 49 4.76 4.75 5.83
CA THR A 49 4.73 3.38 5.30
C THR A 49 4.59 3.34 3.79
N LEU A 50 3.79 4.22 3.19
CA LEU A 50 3.72 4.34 1.73
C LEU A 50 5.09 4.67 1.13
N GLY A 51 5.84 5.57 1.77
CA GLY A 51 7.20 5.94 1.37
C GLY A 51 8.16 4.74 1.42
N GLU A 52 8.09 3.92 2.47
CA GLU A 52 8.91 2.72 2.59
C GLU A 52 8.56 1.65 1.55
N VAL A 53 7.27 1.51 1.22
CA VAL A 53 6.78 0.57 0.20
C VAL A 53 7.20 1.00 -1.21
N VAL A 54 7.23 2.30 -1.50
CA VAL A 54 7.65 2.87 -2.79
C VAL A 54 9.18 2.95 -2.92
N GLY A 55 9.90 3.18 -1.81
CA GLY A 55 11.36 3.33 -1.80
C GLY A 55 12.17 2.05 -1.92
N GLY A 56 11.51 0.89 -2.03
CA GLY A 56 12.18 -0.39 -2.28
C GLY A 56 12.73 -0.45 -3.71
N LYS A 57 14.03 -0.18 -3.83
CA LYS A 57 14.87 -0.36 -5.02
C LYS A 57 14.64 -1.68 -5.77
#